data_AF-A0A2E2YIS5-F1
#
_entry.id   AF-A0A2E2YIS5-F1
#
_cell.length_a   1.000
_cell.length_b   1.000
_cell.length_c   1.000
_cell.angle_alpha   90.00
_cell.angle_beta   90.00
_cell.angle_gamma   90.00
#
_symmetry.space_group_name_H-M   'P 1'
#
loop_
_entity.id
_entity.type
_entity.pdbx_description
1 polymer ?
#
loop_
_entity_poly.entity_id
_entity_poly.type
_entity_poly.pdbx_seq_one_letter_code
_entity_poly.pdbx_strand_id
1 'polypeptide(L)' 'MMNIFKKTRLIRGKIVPARHFTIHALFYFIVFVAAPILVLTFLLDLLGWVLATVIFDASCYGVACFF' A
#
# COMPACT_ATOMS: atom_id res chain seq x y z
N MET A 1 2.72 12.21 21.46
CA MET A 1 2.99 11.72 20.09
C MET A 1 4.27 10.89 20.12
N MET A 2 4.21 9.64 19.65
CA MET A 2 5.14 8.54 19.95
C MET A 2 6.60 8.83 19.61
N ASN A 3 7.47 8.85 20.62
CA ASN A 3 8.93 9.02 20.50
C ASN A 3 9.66 7.67 20.23
N ILE A 4 8.97 6.69 19.62
CA ILE A 4 9.45 5.31 19.45
C ILE A 4 10.46 5.19 18.30
N PHE A 5 10.53 6.17 17.40
CA PHE A 5 11.36 6.12 16.19
C PHE A 5 12.81 6.62 16.35
N LYS A 6 13.20 7.14 17.53
CA LYS A 6 14.49 7.81 17.73
C LYS A 6 15.53 7.02 18.53
N LYS A 7 15.30 5.75 18.84
CA LYS A 7 16.27 4.97 19.63
C LYS A 7 17.38 4.42 18.73
N THR A 8 18.49 5.14 18.66
CA THR A 8 19.76 4.67 18.11
C THR A 8 20.13 3.36 18.82
N ARG A 9 20.20 2.26 18.08
CA ARG A 9 20.47 0.93 18.67
C ARG A 9 21.96 0.63 18.53
N LEU A 10 22.62 0.32 19.64
CA LEU A 10 23.98 -0.20 19.65
C LEU A 10 23.92 -1.69 19.26
N ILE A 11 24.52 -2.04 18.13
CA ILE A 11 24.61 -3.42 17.66
C ILE A 11 26.10 -3.74 17.50
N ARG A 12 26.62 -4.73 18.25
CA ARG A 12 28.03 -5.14 18.23
C ARG A 12 29.02 -3.96 18.37
N GLY A 13 28.74 -3.03 19.29
CA GLY A 13 29.60 -1.86 19.54
C GLY A 13 29.57 -0.76 18.46
N LYS A 14 28.75 -0.91 17.42
CA LYS A 14 28.51 0.14 16.41
C LYS A 14 27.17 0.83 16.68
N ILE A 15 27.19 2.17 16.63
CA ILE A 15 26.00 3.01 16.74
C ILE A 15 25.31 2.96 15.38
N VAL A 16 24.15 2.29 15.30
CA VAL A 16 23.35 2.28 14.07
C VAL A 16 22.45 3.53 14.09
N PRO A 17 22.60 4.45 13.12
CA PRO A 17 21.77 5.65 13.07
C PRO A 17 20.28 5.27 13.00
N ALA A 18 19.43 6.08 13.63
CA ALA A 18 17.99 5.86 13.60
C ALA A 18 17.47 5.83 12.15
N ARG A 19 16.36 5.14 11.88
CA ARG A 19 15.75 5.16 10.54
C ARG A 19 15.29 6.59 10.24
N HIS A 20 15.93 7.23 9.28
CA HIS A 20 15.53 8.55 8.80
C HIS A 20 14.47 8.37 7.70
N PHE A 21 13.21 8.69 8.00
CA PHE A 21 12.19 8.87 6.98
C PHE A 21 12.49 10.18 6.25
N THR A 22 13.27 10.09 5.17
CA THR A 22 13.56 11.22 4.29
C THR A 22 12.50 11.31 3.18
N ILE A 23 12.37 12.47 2.55
CA ILE A 23 11.51 12.65 1.38
C ILE A 23 11.90 11.66 0.26
N HIS A 24 13.19 11.38 0.09
CA HIS A 24 13.68 10.39 -0.86
C HIS A 24 13.21 8.97 -0.54
N ALA A 25 13.19 8.57 0.75
CA ALA A 25 12.66 7.28 1.17
C ALA A 25 11.15 7.18 0.91
N LEU A 26 10.40 8.29 1.08
CA LEU A 26 8.99 8.35 0.74
C LEU A 26 8.76 8.18 -0.77
N PHE A 27 9.51 8.89 -1.61
CA PHE A 27 9.42 8.73 -3.07
C PHE A 27 9.74 7.29 -3.50
N TYR A 28 10.79 6.70 -2.94
CA TYR A 28 11.12 5.30 -3.22
C TYR A 28 9.97 4.36 -2.85
N PHE A 29 9.39 4.52 -1.67
CA PHE A 29 8.25 3.72 -1.24
C PHE A 29 7.03 3.91 -2.16
N ILE A 30 6.69 5.14 -2.52
CA ILE A 30 5.55 5.42 -3.38
C ILE A 30 5.73 4.76 -4.75
N VAL A 31 6.89 4.97 -5.38
CA VAL A 31 7.13 4.52 -6.76
C VAL A 31 7.27 3.00 -6.85
N PHE A 32 7.98 2.38 -5.91
CA PHE A 32 8.34 0.96 -6.01
C PHE A 32 7.44 0.02 -5.19
N VAL A 33 6.64 0.55 -4.26
CA VAL A 33 5.77 -0.27 -3.41
C VAL A 33 4.31 0.13 -3.55
N ALA A 34 3.97 1.39 -3.26
CA ALA A 34 2.57 1.81 -3.21
C ALA A 34 1.91 1.81 -4.60
N ALA A 35 2.54 2.44 -5.59
CA ALA A 35 1.97 2.56 -6.93
C ALA A 35 1.79 1.19 -7.63
N PRO A 36 2.76 0.25 -7.61
CA PRO A 36 2.57 -1.07 -8.21
C PRO A 36 1.44 -1.84 -7.56
N ILE A 37 1.33 -1.80 -6.22
CA ILE A 37 0.25 -2.46 -5.49
C ILE A 37 -1.09 -1.86 -5.90
N LEU A 38 -1.20 -0.53 -5.90
CA LEU A 38 -2.43 0.16 -6.28
C LEU A 38 -2.87 -0.17 -7.71
N VAL A 39 -1.94 -0.16 -8.66
CA VAL A 39 -2.20 -0.52 -10.05
C VAL A 39 -2.70 -1.96 -10.14
N LEU A 40 -2.03 -2.90 -9.47
CA LEU A 40 -2.42 -4.31 -9.51
C LEU A 40 -3.80 -4.54 -8.91
N THR A 41 -4.08 -3.93 -7.75
CA THR A 41 -5.38 -4.03 -7.09
C THR A 41 -6.48 -3.37 -7.91
N PHE A 42 -6.20 -2.25 -8.56
CA PHE A 42 -7.14 -1.57 -9.43
C PHE A 42 -7.50 -2.42 -10.65
N LEU A 43 -6.50 -3.05 -11.28
CA LEU A 43 -6.74 -3.97 -12.39
C LEU A 43 -7.58 -5.19 -11.95
N LEU A 44 -7.30 -5.73 -10.76
CA LEU A 44 -8.09 -6.84 -10.21
C LEU A 44 -9.54 -6.42 -9.95
N ASP A 45 -9.74 -5.22 -9.42
CA ASP A 45 -11.07 -4.68 -9.12
C ASP A 45 -11.86 -4.40 -10.40
N LEU A 46 -11.20 -3.83 -11.41
CA LEU A 46 -11.78 -3.62 -12.74
C LEU A 46 -12.19 -4.94 -13.38
N LEU A 47 -11.34 -5.97 -13.30
CA LEU A 47 -11.68 -7.31 -13.76
C LEU A 47 -12.90 -7.86 -13.02
N GLY A 48 -12.94 -7.73 -11.70
CA GLY A 48 -14.10 -8.15 -10.89
C GLY A 48 -15.39 -7.45 -11.32
N TRP A 49 -15.32 -6.14 -11.55
CA TRP A 49 -16.46 -5.34 -12.02
C TRP A 49 -16.93 -5.79 -13.42
N VAL A 50 -16.01 -6.00 -14.36
CA VAL A 50 -16.36 -6.48 -15.71
C VAL A 50 -16.98 -7.87 -15.64
N LEU A 51 -16.42 -8.80 -14.85
CA LEU A 51 -16.98 -10.12 -14.68
C LEU A 51 -18.42 -10.04 -14.13
N ALA A 52 -18.64 -9.27 -13.07
CA ALA A 52 -19.95 -9.13 -12.44
C ALA A 52 -20.99 -8.49 -13.37
N THR A 53 -20.65 -7.36 -13.98
CA THR A 53 -21.64 -6.56 -14.73
C THR A 53 -21.82 -7.01 -16.19
N VAL A 54 -20.76 -7.50 -16.84
CA VAL A 54 -20.81 -7.85 -18.27
C VAL A 54 -21.06 -9.34 -18.48
N ILE A 55 -20.49 -10.20 -17.65
CA ILE A 55 -20.63 -11.66 -17.82
C ILE A 55 -21.82 -12.20 -17.02
N PHE A 56 -21.93 -11.80 -15.76
CA PHE A 56 -23.00 -12.27 -14.88
C PHE A 56 -24.25 -11.38 -14.89
N ASP A 57 -24.23 -10.30 -15.67
CA ASP A 57 -25.32 -9.31 -15.83
C ASP A 57 -25.85 -8.80 -14.47
N ALA A 58 -24.97 -8.75 -13.47
CA ALA A 58 -25.31 -8.28 -12.15
C ALA A 58 -25.41 -6.76 -12.16
N SER A 59 -26.49 -6.22 -11.61
CA SER A 59 -26.73 -4.77 -11.51
C SER A 59 -25.84 -4.07 -10.48
N CYS A 60 -25.05 -4.80 -9.72
CA CYS A 60 -24.20 -4.28 -8.65
C CYS A 60 -22.88 -5.06 -8.56
N TYR A 61 -21.83 -4.43 -8.02
CA TYR A 61 -20.54 -5.06 -7.76
C TYR A 61 -19.94 -4.52 -6.45
N GLY A 62 -19.28 -5.39 -5.68
CA GLY A 62 -18.60 -5.02 -4.44
C GLY A 62 -19.56 -4.51 -3.36
N VAL A 63 -19.18 -3.43 -2.68
CA VAL A 63 -19.95 -2.91 -1.53
C VAL A 63 -21.32 -2.36 -1.94
N ALA A 64 -21.47 -1.98 -3.22
CA ALA A 64 -22.73 -1.50 -3.77
C ALA A 64 -23.80 -2.61 -3.91
N CYS A 65 -23.45 -3.89 -3.70
CA CYS A 65 -24.44 -4.98 -3.61
C CYS A 65 -25.00 -5.21 -2.20
N PHE A 66 -24.50 -4.54 -1.16
CA PHE A 66 -25.02 -4.70 0.21
C PHE A 66 -26.22 -3.80 0.53
N PHE A 67 -26.66 -2.98 -0.42
CA PHE A 67 -27.78 -2.04 -0.31
C PHE A 67 -28.70 -2.19 -1.52
#